data_AF-A0A7Z6RBB4-F1
#
_entry.id   AF-A0A7Z6RBB4-F1
#
_cell.length_a   1.000
_cell.length_b   1.000
_cell.length_c   1.000
_cell.angle_alpha   90.00
_cell.angle_beta   90.00
_cell.angle_gamma   90.00
#
_symmetry.space_group_name_H-M   'P 1'
#
loop_
_entity.id
_entity.type
_entity.pdbx_description
1 polymer ?
#
loop_
_entity_poly.entity_id
_entity_poly.type
_entity_poly.pdbx_seq_one_letter_code
_entity_poly.pdbx_strand_id
1 'polypeptide(L)'
;TWVISTIIGTLLGSTIPNPEMFGLDFALVAMFIGLFVFQLFGMLSDGKRLVVYVLASVGLSYFLLATFLSGALSVLLATVVGCSVGVVLDDK
;
A
#
# COMPACT_ATOMS: atom_id res chain seq x y z
N THR A 1 -4.61 -20.38 -15.09
CA THR A 1 -5.22 -20.30 -13.74
C THR A 1 -4.22 -19.70 -12.77
N TRP A 2 -4.63 -18.70 -11.98
CA TRP A 2 -3.79 -18.06 -10.96
C TRP A 2 -3.03 -19.07 -10.07
N VAL A 3 -3.70 -20.17 -9.71
CA VAL A 3 -3.12 -21.30 -8.97
C VAL A 3 -1.86 -21.87 -9.65
N ILE A 4 -1.91 -22.11 -10.96
CA ILE A 4 -0.78 -22.69 -11.71
C ILE A 4 0.38 -21.69 -11.77
N SER A 5 0.09 -20.40 -11.97
CA SER A 5 1.10 -19.34 -11.94
C SER A 5 1.76 -19.21 -10.57
N THR A 6 0.98 -19.30 -9.48
CA THR A 6 1.51 -19.29 -8.11
C THR A 6 2.39 -20.51 -7.84
N ILE A 7 1.98 -21.69 -8.29
CA ILE A 7 2.76 -22.93 -8.14
C ILE A 7 4.10 -22.80 -8.88
N ILE A 8 4.09 -22.36 -10.15
CA ILE A 8 5.30 -22.17 -10.95
C ILE A 8 6.21 -21.10 -10.32
N GLY A 9 5.65 -19.97 -9.90
CA GLY A 9 6.42 -18.90 -9.25
C GLY A 9 7.06 -19.32 -7.94
N THR A 10 6.35 -20.12 -7.13
CA THR A 10 6.88 -20.65 -5.85
C THR A 10 8.00 -21.66 -6.09
N LEU A 11 7.84 -22.55 -7.09
CA LEU A 11 8.87 -23.52 -7.49
C LEU A 11 10.12 -22.83 -8.02
N LEU A 12 9.98 -21.80 -8.85
CA LEU A 12 11.12 -21.03 -9.34
C LEU A 12 11.77 -20.22 -8.21
N GLY A 13 10.98 -19.62 -7.32
CA GLY A 13 11.48 -18.87 -6.17
C GLY A 13 12.24 -19.74 -5.16
N SER A 14 11.80 -20.97 -4.92
CA SER A 14 12.50 -21.91 -4.01
C SER A 14 13.83 -22.42 -4.55
N THR A 15 14.08 -22.29 -5.85
CA THR A 15 15.37 -22.63 -6.48
C THR A 15 16.42 -21.52 -6.38
N ILE A 16 16.06 -20.31 -5.91
CA ILE A 16 16.98 -19.19 -5.74
C ILE A 16 17.81 -19.40 -4.46
N PRO A 17 19.14 -19.63 -4.55
CA PRO A 17 19.99 -19.76 -3.38
C PRO A 17 20.20 -18.37 -2.77
N ASN A 18 19.93 -18.25 -1.48
CA ASN A 18 20.12 -17.04 -0.67
C ASN A 18 19.59 -15.73 -1.33
N PRO A 19 18.25 -15.53 -1.35
CA PRO A 19 17.59 -14.40 -2.02
C PRO A 19 18.03 -13.02 -1.52
N GLU A 20 18.57 -12.94 -0.31
CA GLU A 20 19.08 -11.69 0.29
C GLU A 20 20.25 -11.10 -0.49
N MET A 21 21.12 -11.94 -1.08
CA MET A 21 22.25 -11.45 -1.90
C MET A 21 21.80 -10.79 -3.20
N PHE A 22 20.59 -11.11 -3.68
CA PHE A 22 20.01 -10.52 -4.88
C PHE A 22 19.27 -9.20 -4.60
N GLY A 23 19.29 -8.71 -3.36
CA GLY A 23 18.60 -7.48 -2.98
C GLY A 23 17.08 -7.60 -3.00
N LEU A 24 16.54 -8.81 -2.83
CA LEU A 24 15.09 -9.05 -2.85
C LEU A 24 14.35 -8.39 -1.67
N ASP A 25 15.04 -8.07 -0.57
CA ASP A 25 14.50 -7.22 0.50
C ASP A 25 14.17 -5.80 0.03
N PHE A 26 14.92 -5.29 -0.95
CA PHE A 26 14.62 -4.00 -1.57
C PHE A 26 13.38 -4.07 -2.46
N ALA A 27 13.07 -5.24 -3.05
CA ALA A 27 11.93 -5.39 -3.95
C ALA A 27 10.60 -5.08 -3.25
N LEU A 28 10.45 -5.51 -2.00
CA LEU A 28 9.24 -5.26 -1.20
C LEU A 28 9.07 -3.77 -0.89
N VAL A 29 10.13 -3.09 -0.44
CA VAL A 29 10.08 -1.64 -0.18
C VAL A 29 9.84 -0.86 -1.47
N ALA A 30 10.48 -1.24 -2.57
CA ALA A 30 10.31 -0.62 -3.88
C ALA A 30 8.86 -0.76 -4.41
N MET A 31 8.20 -1.90 -4.18
CA MET A 31 6.80 -2.10 -4.55
C MET A 31 5.89 -1.07 -3.86
N PHE A 32 6.05 -0.90 -2.54
CA PHE A 32 5.24 0.05 -1.78
C PHE A 32 5.52 1.51 -2.20
N ILE A 33 6.78 1.87 -2.44
CA ILE A 33 7.14 3.21 -2.93
C ILE A 33 6.55 3.44 -4.32
N GLY A 34 6.65 2.47 -5.23
CA GLY A 34 6.08 2.56 -6.58
C GLY A 34 4.57 2.76 -6.56
N LEU A 35 3.85 1.92 -5.80
CA LEU A 35 2.39 2.07 -5.63
C LEU A 35 2.03 3.42 -5.01
N PHE A 36 2.77 3.86 -3.99
CA PHE A 36 2.52 5.14 -3.34
C PHE A 36 2.70 6.31 -4.31
N VAL A 37 3.81 6.34 -5.05
CA VAL A 37 4.11 7.39 -6.01
C VAL A 37 3.07 7.42 -7.14
N PHE A 38 2.73 6.26 -7.73
CA PHE A 38 1.70 6.21 -8.78
C PHE A 38 0.33 6.64 -8.26
N GLN A 39 -0.05 6.23 -7.05
CA GLN A 39 -1.29 6.65 -6.43
C GLN A 39 -1.31 8.18 -6.18
N LEU A 40 -0.21 8.73 -5.69
CA LEU A 40 -0.07 10.18 -5.49
C LEU A 40 -0.18 10.95 -6.80
N PHE A 41 0.49 10.50 -7.86
CA PHE A 41 0.40 11.15 -9.17
C PHE A 41 -1.02 11.13 -9.73
N GLY A 42 -1.75 10.02 -9.56
CA GLY A 42 -3.17 9.95 -9.92
C GLY A 42 -3.99 10.99 -9.17
N MET A 43 -3.91 11.01 -7.84
CA MET A 43 -4.71 11.91 -7.00
C MET A 43 -4.30 13.39 -7.09
N LEU A 44 -3.05 13.69 -7.46
CA LEU A 44 -2.60 15.07 -7.68
C LEU A 44 -3.32 15.74 -8.85
N SER A 45 -3.84 14.95 -9.81
CA SER A 45 -4.69 15.44 -10.89
C SER A 45 -6.01 16.03 -10.36
N ASP A 46 -6.54 15.45 -9.27
CA ASP A 46 -7.83 15.84 -8.68
C ASP A 46 -7.67 17.02 -7.69
N GLY A 47 -6.46 17.18 -7.11
CA GLY A 47 -6.08 18.39 -6.41
C GLY A 47 -5.19 18.16 -5.20
N LYS A 48 -4.20 19.04 -5.03
CA LYS A 48 -3.21 18.95 -3.92
C LYS A 48 -3.86 18.95 -2.53
N ARG A 49 -4.99 19.65 -2.37
CA ARG A 49 -5.72 19.75 -1.10
C ARG A 49 -6.37 18.41 -0.73
N LEU A 50 -6.95 17.70 -1.71
CA LEU A 50 -7.51 16.36 -1.51
C LEU A 50 -6.45 15.38 -1.04
N VAL A 51 -5.29 15.36 -1.72
CA VAL A 51 -4.14 14.51 -1.37
C VAL A 51 -3.70 14.73 0.07
N VAL A 52 -3.56 15.99 0.51
CA VAL A 52 -3.14 16.30 1.88
C VAL A 52 -4.15 15.78 2.91
N TYR A 53 -5.45 15.97 2.68
CA TYR A 53 -6.47 15.48 3.62
C TYR A 53 -6.56 13.96 3.67
N VAL A 54 -6.45 13.27 2.53
CA VAL A 54 -6.46 11.80 2.48
C VAL A 54 -5.21 11.24 3.16
N LEU A 55 -4.02 11.79 2.90
CA LEU A 55 -2.79 11.36 3.57
C LEU A 55 -2.85 11.61 5.09
N ALA A 56 -3.39 12.77 5.50
CA ALA A 56 -3.54 13.09 6.91
C ALA A 56 -4.54 12.14 7.61
N SER A 57 -5.67 11.83 6.97
CA SER A 57 -6.69 10.94 7.54
C SER A 57 -6.19 9.50 7.65
N VAL A 58 -5.52 8.98 6.63
CA VAL A 58 -4.89 7.65 6.66
C VAL A 58 -3.78 7.58 7.71
N GLY A 59 -2.89 8.57 7.75
CA GLY A 59 -1.79 8.60 8.71
C GLY A 59 -2.26 8.67 10.16
N LEU A 60 -3.24 9.54 10.45
CA LEU A 60 -3.81 9.67 11.79
C LEU A 60 -4.58 8.41 12.22
N SER A 61 -5.45 7.89 11.35
CA SER A 61 -6.21 6.67 11.65
C SER A 61 -5.30 5.45 11.82
N TYR A 62 -4.26 5.31 11.00
CA TYR A 62 -3.27 4.25 11.15
C TYR A 62 -2.53 4.36 12.48
N PHE A 63 -2.03 5.55 12.84
CA PHE A 63 -1.28 5.73 14.09
C PHE A 63 -2.13 5.39 15.32
N LEU A 64 -3.41 5.78 15.32
CA LEU A 64 -4.35 5.45 16.39
C LEU A 64 -4.63 3.94 16.44
N LEU A 65 -4.93 3.32 15.30
CA LEU A 65 -5.31 1.90 15.24
C LEU A 65 -4.13 0.96 15.47
N ALA A 66 -2.93 1.34 15.04
CA ALA A 66 -1.71 0.55 15.20
C ALA A 66 -1.34 0.29 16.67
N THR A 67 -1.84 1.10 17.61
CA THR A 67 -1.63 0.88 19.05
C THR A 67 -2.48 -0.26 19.62
N PHE A 68 -3.59 -0.62 18.97
CA PHE A 68 -4.54 -1.61 19.48
C PHE A 68 -4.65 -2.87 18.60
N LEU A 69 -4.37 -2.77 17.30
CA LEU A 69 -4.62 -3.81 16.30
C LEU A 69 -3.31 -4.27 15.60
N SER A 70 -3.36 -5.45 14.96
CA SER A 70 -2.25 -5.92 14.12
C SER A 70 -2.01 -4.97 12.95
N GLY A 71 -0.73 -4.82 12.54
CA GLY A 71 -0.36 -3.86 11.49
C GLY A 71 -1.19 -3.98 10.21
N ALA A 72 -1.44 -5.20 9.74
CA ALA A 72 -2.27 -5.43 8.55
C ALA A 72 -3.72 -4.95 8.72
N LEU A 73 -4.34 -5.19 9.87
CA LEU A 73 -5.72 -4.79 10.16
C LEU A 73 -5.82 -3.25 10.31
N SER A 74 -4.83 -2.64 10.96
CA SER A 74 -4.73 -1.19 11.12
C SER A 74 -4.58 -0.47 9.79
N VAL A 75 -3.74 -0.96 8.89
CA VAL A 75 -3.61 -0.41 7.53
C VAL A 75 -4.93 -0.53 6.78
N LEU A 76 -5.60 -1.69 6.85
CA LEU A 76 -6.84 -1.94 6.12
C LEU A 76 -8.00 -1.04 6.58
N LEU A 77 -8.11 -0.80 7.90
CA LEU A 77 -9.12 0.13 8.42
C LEU A 77 -8.76 1.59 8.10
N ALA A 78 -7.48 1.96 8.17
CA ALA A 78 -7.01 3.29 7.82
C ALA A 78 -7.28 3.62 6.33
N THR A 79 -7.11 2.65 5.43
CA THR A 79 -7.43 2.86 4.00
C THR A 79 -8.92 3.05 3.78
N VAL A 80 -9.80 2.33 4.48
CA VAL A 80 -11.26 2.56 4.40
C VAL A 80 -11.62 3.99 4.84
N VAL A 81 -11.02 4.48 5.93
CA VAL A 81 -11.20 5.88 6.38
C VAL A 81 -10.66 6.86 5.34
N GLY A 82 -9.47 6.60 4.79
CA GLY A 82 -8.86 7.41 3.74
C GLY A 82 -9.73 7.55 2.50
N CYS A 83 -10.24 6.43 1.98
CA CYS A 83 -11.14 6.41 0.82
C CYS A 83 -12.45 7.15 1.12
N SER A 84 -13.01 7.00 2.32
CA SER A 84 -14.24 7.70 2.72
C SER A 84 -14.04 9.22 2.72
N VAL A 85 -12.92 9.69 3.28
CA VAL A 85 -12.55 11.11 3.29
C VAL A 85 -12.29 11.61 1.86
N GLY A 86 -11.63 10.80 1.03
CA GLY A 86 -11.42 11.10 -0.38
C GLY A 86 -12.73 11.37 -1.10
N VAL A 87 -13.68 10.43 -1.05
CA VAL A 87 -14.99 10.56 -1.73
C VAL A 87 -15.76 11.79 -1.25
N VAL A 88 -15.80 12.07 0.06
CA VAL A 88 -16.53 13.23 0.60
C VAL A 88 -15.92 14.57 0.17
N LEU A 89 -14.62 14.60 -0.10
CA LEU A 89 -13.90 15.81 -0.50
C LEU A 89 -13.82 15.97 -2.03
N ASP A 90 -13.94 14.89 -2.79
CA ASP A 90 -13.91 14.83 -4.26
C ASP A 90 -15.22 15.35 -4.89
N ASP A 91 -16.34 15.30 -4.14
CA ASP A 91 -17.66 15.82 -4.54
C ASP A 91 -17.78 17.37 -4.50
N LYS A 92 -16.68 18.12 -4.75
CA LYS A 92 -16.69 19.59 -4.85
C LYS A 92 -15.95 20.14 -6.07
#